data_AF-A0A0D8YBU7-F1
#
_entry.id   AF-A0A0D8YBU7-F1
#
_cell.length_a   1.000
_cell.length_b   1.000
_cell.length_c   1.000
_cell.angle_alpha   90.00
_cell.angle_beta   90.00
_cell.angle_gamma   90.00
#
_symmetry.space_group_name_H-M   'P 1'
#
loop_
_entity.id
_entity.type
_entity.pdbx_description
1 polymer ?
#
loop_
_entity_poly.entity_id
_entity_poly.type
_entity_poly.pdbx_seq_one_letter_code
_entity_poly.pdbx_strand_id
1 'polypeptide(L)'
;MDPNDVYPSNNPGPTKPDGSINFECHCVGHLVASPCGYEFREAVTCQKSSTETELENGACADQLMAFMECAIRTQCFKIMSVAAMPKEDGESDDRKS
;
A
#
# COMPACT_ATOMS: atom_id res chain seq x y z
N MET A 1 26.34 -22.76 10.79
CA MET A 1 26.08 -21.49 10.10
C MET A 1 25.30 -20.64 11.06
N ASP A 2 25.84 -19.49 11.48
CA ASP A 2 25.09 -18.55 12.31
C ASP A 2 23.95 -17.96 11.45
N PRO A 3 22.70 -17.86 11.96
CA PRO A 3 21.60 -17.25 11.20
C PRO A 3 21.91 -15.82 10.69
N ASN A 4 22.77 -15.07 11.39
CA ASN A 4 23.23 -13.74 11.00
C ASN A 4 24.27 -13.76 9.85
N ASP A 5 24.89 -14.90 9.56
CA ASP A 5 25.79 -15.05 8.41
C ASP A 5 25.00 -15.30 7.10
N VAL A 6 23.77 -15.80 7.21
CA VAL A 6 22.87 -16.10 6.07
C VAL A 6 21.94 -14.93 5.77
N TYR A 7 21.43 -14.28 6.81
CA TYR A 7 20.69 -13.02 6.72
C TYR A 7 21.52 -11.96 7.42
N PRO A 8 22.36 -11.23 6.68
CA PRO A 8 23.15 -10.19 7.30
C PRO A 8 22.15 -9.18 7.88
N SER A 9 22.22 -8.93 9.20
CA SER A 9 21.23 -8.18 9.99
C SER A 9 21.04 -6.71 9.54
N ASN A 10 21.75 -6.33 8.50
CA ASN A 10 21.78 -5.07 7.77
C ASN A 10 20.57 -4.85 6.84
N ASN A 11 19.37 -5.35 7.19
CA ASN A 11 18.15 -4.69 6.74
C ASN A 11 17.72 -3.71 7.84
N PRO A 12 18.04 -2.41 7.74
CA PRO A 12 17.84 -1.41 8.80
C PRO A 12 16.38 -1.16 9.22
N GLY A 13 15.43 -1.98 8.76
CA GLY A 13 14.03 -1.91 9.14
C GLY A 13 13.31 -0.71 8.53
N PRO A 14 12.01 -0.55 8.83
CA PRO A 14 11.17 0.51 8.24
C PRO A 14 11.40 1.90 8.87
N THR A 15 12.15 2.01 9.97
CA THR A 15 12.39 3.26 10.69
C THR A 15 13.89 3.46 10.84
N LYS A 16 14.39 4.64 10.46
CA LYS A 16 15.80 5.03 10.61
C LYS A 16 16.13 5.37 12.07
N PRO A 17 17.43 5.46 12.44
CA PRO A 17 17.84 5.86 13.78
C PRO A 17 17.35 7.24 14.23
N ASP A 18 17.07 8.15 13.28
CA ASP A 18 16.50 9.47 13.54
C ASP A 18 14.98 9.47 13.74
N GLY A 19 14.33 8.30 13.67
CA GLY A 19 12.88 8.13 13.78
C GLY A 19 12.11 8.35 12.48
N SER A 20 12.76 8.79 11.41
CA SER A 20 12.14 8.97 10.10
C SER A 20 11.91 7.62 9.39
N ILE A 21 11.03 7.64 8.38
CA ILE A 21 10.73 6.44 7.58
C ILE A 21 11.93 6.07 6.73
N ASN A 22 12.28 4.79 6.72
CA ASN A 22 13.27 4.24 5.81
C ASN A 22 12.61 3.78 4.50
N PHE A 23 12.58 4.66 3.50
CA PHE A 23 12.04 4.36 2.18
C PHE A 23 12.89 3.38 1.35
N GLU A 24 14.14 3.14 1.76
CA GLU A 24 15.03 2.16 1.14
C GLU A 24 14.85 0.74 1.71
N CYS A 25 13.99 0.59 2.73
CA CYS A 25 13.68 -0.72 3.29
C CYS A 25 13.05 -1.61 2.22
N HIS A 26 13.57 -2.82 2.01
CA HIS A 26 13.12 -3.72 0.94
C HIS A 26 11.60 -4.00 0.99
N CYS A 27 11.00 -3.92 2.19
CA CYS A 27 9.56 -4.11 2.41
C CYS A 27 8.70 -3.12 1.63
N VAL A 28 9.20 -1.89 1.44
CA VAL A 28 8.47 -0.80 0.77
C VAL A 28 9.16 -0.30 -0.49
N GLY A 29 10.39 -0.73 -0.76
CA GLY A 29 11.18 -0.27 -1.92
C GLY A 29 10.43 -0.43 -3.26
N HIS A 30 9.67 -1.51 -3.43
CA HIS A 30 8.87 -1.73 -4.64
C HIS A 30 7.71 -0.72 -4.80
N LEU A 31 7.14 -0.22 -3.70
CA LEU A 31 6.10 0.81 -3.72
C LEU A 31 6.70 2.19 -3.97
N VAL A 32 7.83 2.48 -3.32
CA VAL A 32 8.57 3.75 -3.48
C VAL A 32 9.10 3.92 -4.90
N ALA A 33 9.54 2.84 -5.54
CA ALA A 33 10.01 2.82 -6.93
C ALA A 33 8.87 2.70 -7.96
N SER A 34 7.60 2.62 -7.53
CA SER A 34 6.46 2.56 -8.44
C SER A 34 6.19 3.93 -9.10
N PRO A 35 5.41 3.97 -10.19
CA PRO A 35 4.93 5.23 -10.77
C PRO A 35 4.15 6.12 -9.79
N CYS A 36 3.62 5.54 -8.71
CA CYS A 36 2.88 6.22 -7.64
C CYS A 36 3.70 6.38 -6.35
N GLY A 37 5.03 6.26 -6.46
CA GLY A 37 5.92 6.30 -5.31
C GLY A 37 5.94 7.65 -4.60
N TYR A 38 5.60 8.75 -5.28
CA TYR A 38 5.48 10.07 -4.67
C TYR A 38 4.29 10.11 -3.70
N GLU A 39 3.11 9.75 -4.19
CA GLU A 39 1.88 9.72 -3.41
C GLU A 39 1.99 8.72 -2.25
N PHE A 40 2.66 7.58 -2.48
CA PHE A 40 2.96 6.62 -1.41
C PHE A 40 3.76 7.26 -0.28
N ARG A 41 4.85 7.97 -0.59
CA ARG A 41 5.70 8.63 0.41
C ARG A 41 4.93 9.68 1.21
N GLU A 42 4.07 10.45 0.56
CA GLU A 42 3.21 11.44 1.24
C GLU A 42 2.25 10.76 2.21
N ALA A 43 1.58 9.68 1.78
CA ALA A 43 0.63 8.93 2.61
C ALA A 43 1.28 8.34 3.87
N VAL A 44 2.40 7.62 3.72
CA VAL A 44 3.05 7.00 4.89
C VAL A 44 3.76 8.01 5.78
N THR A 45 4.25 9.12 5.23
CA THR A 45 4.82 10.23 6.03
C THR A 45 3.74 10.84 6.91
N CYS A 46 2.55 11.11 6.35
CA CYS A 46 1.42 11.61 7.10
C CYS A 46 0.96 10.60 8.18
N GLN A 47 0.88 9.32 7.82
CA GLN A 47 0.51 8.27 8.77
C GLN A 47 1.48 8.19 9.94
N LYS A 48 2.80 8.29 9.68
CA LYS A 48 3.84 8.22 10.71
C LYS A 48 3.80 9.41 11.67
N SER A 49 3.42 10.60 11.19
CA SER A 49 3.29 11.80 12.03
C SER A 49 1.98 11.87 12.81
N SER A 50 0.98 11.06 12.46
CA SER A 50 -0.35 11.10 13.07
C SER A 50 -0.49 10.08 14.20
N THR A 51 -1.28 10.42 15.20
CA THR A 51 -1.70 9.47 16.24
C THR A 51 -2.79 8.52 15.73
N GLU A 52 -2.99 7.41 16.43
CA GLU A 52 -4.06 6.45 16.10
C GLU A 52 -5.45 7.12 16.10
N THR A 53 -5.75 7.93 17.12
CA THR A 53 -7.02 8.68 17.20
C THR A 53 -7.18 9.68 16.07
N GLU A 54 -6.11 10.32 15.60
CA GLU A 54 -6.19 11.22 14.43
C GLU A 54 -6.51 10.44 13.16
N LEU A 55 -5.90 9.27 12.97
CA LEU A 55 -6.19 8.39 11.82
C LEU A 55 -7.63 7.87 11.85
N GLU A 56 -8.13 7.46 13.02
CA GLU A 56 -9.54 7.07 13.20
C GLU A 56 -10.51 8.19 12.85
N ASN A 57 -10.11 9.44 13.10
CA ASN A 57 -10.86 10.65 12.74
C ASN A 57 -10.61 11.11 11.29
N GLY A 58 -9.90 10.31 10.47
CA GLY A 58 -9.70 10.56 9.04
C GLY A 58 -8.48 11.43 8.71
N ALA A 59 -7.54 11.64 9.63
CA ALA A 59 -6.27 12.23 9.28
C ALA A 59 -5.59 11.43 8.16
N CYS A 60 -4.92 12.13 7.26
CA CYS A 60 -4.21 11.55 6.12
C CYS A 60 -5.09 10.90 5.03
N ALA A 61 -6.42 11.06 5.09
CA ALA A 61 -7.33 10.53 4.09
C ALA A 61 -6.99 11.05 2.68
N ASP A 62 -6.70 12.34 2.54
CA ASP A 62 -6.39 12.95 1.23
C ASP A 62 -5.13 12.35 0.60
N GLN A 63 -4.06 12.16 1.37
CA GLN A 63 -2.81 11.58 0.89
C GLN A 63 -3.00 10.10 0.51
N LEU A 64 -3.76 9.35 1.31
CA LEU A 64 -4.11 7.96 1.01
C LEU A 64 -4.95 7.87 -0.27
N MET A 65 -5.95 8.73 -0.43
CA MET A 65 -6.80 8.80 -1.62
C MET A 65 -5.97 9.13 -2.86
N ALA A 66 -5.05 10.11 -2.78
CA ALA A 66 -4.16 10.43 -3.89
C ALA A 66 -3.30 9.22 -4.33
N PHE A 67 -2.78 8.44 -3.37
CA PHE A 67 -2.06 7.22 -3.67
C PHE A 67 -2.95 6.16 -4.34
N MET A 68 -4.16 5.93 -3.81
CA MET A 68 -5.11 4.98 -4.39
C MET A 68 -5.55 5.38 -5.80
N GLU A 69 -5.84 6.67 -6.03
CA GLU A 69 -6.19 7.21 -7.34
C GLU A 69 -5.06 7.00 -8.36
N CYS A 70 -3.82 7.29 -7.97
CA CYS A 70 -2.67 7.00 -8.83
C CYS A 70 -2.58 5.51 -9.16
N ALA A 71 -2.69 4.64 -8.16
CA ALA A 71 -2.54 3.20 -8.33
C ALA A 71 -3.65 2.59 -9.21
N ILE A 72 -4.89 3.09 -9.07
CA ILE A 72 -6.03 2.72 -9.94
C ILE A 72 -5.77 3.20 -11.37
N ARG A 73 -5.42 4.48 -11.56
CA ARG A 73 -5.17 5.09 -12.87
C ARG A 73 -4.04 4.41 -13.64
N THR A 74 -2.98 4.02 -12.92
CA THR A 74 -1.79 3.36 -13.49
C THR A 74 -1.92 1.84 -13.53
N GLN A 75 -3.03 1.29 -13.03
CA GLN A 75 -3.29 -0.14 -12.98
C GLN A 75 -2.21 -0.92 -12.19
N CYS A 76 -1.60 -0.30 -11.18
CA CYS A 76 -0.58 -0.92 -10.32
C CYS A 76 -1.09 -2.22 -9.65
N PHE A 77 -2.39 -2.33 -9.37
CA PHE A 77 -3.01 -3.51 -8.74
C PHE A 77 -3.55 -4.56 -9.72
N LYS A 78 -3.30 -4.43 -11.03
CA LYS A 78 -3.91 -5.27 -12.08
C LYS A 78 -3.56 -6.77 -12.04
N ILE A 79 -2.64 -7.17 -11.15
CA ILE A 79 -2.46 -8.59 -10.80
C ILE A 79 -3.73 -9.26 -10.26
N MET A 80 -4.72 -8.49 -9.81
CA MET A 80 -6.11 -8.94 -9.65
C MET A 80 -6.93 -8.59 -10.89
N SER A 81 -6.84 -9.42 -11.92
CA SER A 81 -7.76 -9.33 -13.04
C SER A 81 -9.19 -9.58 -12.55
N VAL A 82 -10.14 -8.71 -12.89
CA VAL A 82 -11.59 -8.96 -12.75
C VAL A 82 -12.01 -10.29 -13.40
N ALA A 83 -11.19 -10.83 -14.31
CA ALA A 83 -11.36 -12.16 -14.90
C ALA A 83 -11.17 -13.34 -13.93
N ALA A 84 -10.59 -13.15 -12.74
CA ALA A 84 -10.34 -14.21 -11.75
C ALA A 84 -11.39 -14.25 -10.62
N MET A 85 -12.37 -13.34 -10.62
CA MET A 85 -13.52 -13.47 -9.74
C MET A 85 -14.47 -14.53 -10.32
N PRO A 86 -14.76 -15.64 -9.60
CA PRO A 86 -15.84 -16.52 -10.03
C PRO A 86 -17.12 -15.68 -10.03
N LYS A 87 -17.84 -15.66 -11.16
CA LYS A 87 -19.20 -15.12 -11.18
C LYS A 87 -20.02 -15.92 -10.19
N GLU A 88 -20.59 -15.28 -9.17
CA GLU A 88 -21.80 -15.82 -8.56
C GLU A 88 -22.93 -15.59 -9.55
N ASP A 89 -23.28 -16.65 -10.27
CA ASP A 89 -24.45 -16.68 -11.13
C ASP A 89 -25.70 -16.71 -10.23
N GLY A 90 -26.27 -15.54 -9.97
CA GLY A 90 -27.46 -15.41 -9.14
C GLY A 90 -28.14 -14.06 -9.32
N GLU A 91 -28.85 -13.90 -10.44
CA GLU A 91 -29.94 -12.93 -10.56
C GLU A 91 -31.04 -13.55 -11.43
N SER A 92 -32.10 -13.97 -10.76
CA SER A 92 -33.38 -14.36 -11.34
C SER A 92 -34.15 -13.09 -11.66
N ASP A 93 -34.54 -12.86 -12.92
CA ASP A 93 -35.53 -11.82 -13.23
C ASP A 93 -36.63 -12.36 -14.15
N ASP A 94 -37.74 -12.73 -13.50
CA ASP A 94 -39.07 -12.84 -14.05
C ASP A 94 -39.53 -11.51 -14.66
N ARG A 95 -39.50 -11.41 -16.00
CA ARG A 95 -40.54 -10.74 -16.82
C ARG A 95 -40.22 -10.83 -18.30
N LYS A 96 -41.07 -11.54 -19.07
CA LYS A 96 -42.13 -10.91 -19.90
C LYS A 96 -42.95 -11.98 -20.64
N SER A 97 -44.27 -11.83 -20.51
CA SER A 97 -45.40 -12.40 -21.28
C SER A 97 -45.12 -13.20 -22.54
#